data_AF-A0A0W8G795-F1
#
_entry.id   AF-A0A0W8G795-F1
#
_cell.length_a   1.000
_cell.length_b   1.000
_cell.length_c   1.000
_cell.angle_alpha   90.00
_cell.angle_beta   90.00
_cell.angle_gamma   90.00
#
_symmetry.space_group_name_H-M   'P 1'
#
loop_
_entity.id
_entity.type
_entity.pdbx_description
1 polymer ?
#
loop_
_entity_poly.entity_id
_entity_poly.type
_entity_poly.pdbx_seq_one_letter_code
_entity_poly.pdbx_strand_id
1 'polypeptide(L)'
;MGQPKPIEIATGQGCSGAVMLLVFTACSLIMTGCGVMGPKAVRSNRVDYSEALRQSNDEQLLLNLVRLRYRDTPSFLDVGNITTQLRVEVAADAGIEQTRELEYGEERNNLIVSDFYRAGIAASYSEQPTITFTPLKGEEFIQRFLSPVSLDKFMLLYRSGWSLTKLFRVCVSRINRLGNAPRAGGTTPGKEPPYREFLQAVTIMKDLEDDELLFIGYSARTDGGLVLRVDAEAWERPEAHEFAELLGLTPGRQEYSIRLMVMGDPPQTDVVFVETRSLLGMLAFLSNGVEVPKSDISSGKVKMTTAATGGPFDWGVVLGSLFKVTSKPLLPAESAVSIRYRGNWFSIDDSDLETKATFMLVSQLFSLQAGRSETVTPLLTLPVGR
;
A
#
# COMPACT_ATOMS: atom_id res chain seq x y z
N MET A 1 -65.01 89.65 -26.81
CA MET A 1 -66.08 88.67 -26.50
C MET A 1 -66.29 87.81 -27.73
N GLY A 2 -66.06 86.50 -27.64
CA GLY A 2 -66.22 85.55 -28.74
C GLY A 2 -65.18 84.42 -28.68
N GLN A 3 -65.57 83.24 -28.18
CA GLN A 3 -64.78 82.01 -28.19
C GLN A 3 -64.59 81.45 -29.62
N PRO A 4 -63.61 80.54 -29.82
CA PRO A 4 -63.98 79.21 -30.31
C PRO A 4 -63.20 78.01 -29.71
N LYS A 5 -63.98 76.97 -29.36
CA LYS A 5 -63.87 75.48 -29.44
C LYS A 5 -62.53 74.69 -29.46
N PRO A 6 -62.56 73.39 -29.03
CA PRO A 6 -61.39 72.60 -28.55
C PRO A 6 -60.76 71.69 -29.63
N ILE A 7 -59.54 71.19 -29.37
CA ILE A 7 -58.87 70.13 -30.16
C ILE A 7 -58.23 69.07 -29.24
N GLU A 8 -58.46 67.81 -29.60
CA GLU A 8 -58.16 66.54 -28.94
C GLU A 8 -56.66 66.19 -28.76
N ILE A 9 -56.45 65.28 -27.81
CA ILE A 9 -55.20 64.57 -27.50
C ILE A 9 -55.01 63.43 -28.51
N ALA A 10 -53.79 63.24 -29.01
CA ALA A 10 -53.33 61.94 -29.53
C ALA A 10 -51.86 61.69 -29.15
N THR A 11 -51.66 60.62 -28.36
CA THR A 11 -50.37 60.05 -27.98
C THR A 11 -49.91 59.05 -29.04
N GLY A 12 -48.69 59.21 -29.56
CA GLY A 12 -48.06 58.26 -30.48
C GLY A 12 -47.14 57.29 -29.73
N GLN A 13 -47.53 56.01 -29.69
CA GLN A 13 -46.68 54.87 -29.31
C GLN A 13 -46.22 54.12 -30.57
N GLY A 14 -44.93 53.76 -30.64
CA GLY A 14 -44.45 52.76 -31.60
C GLY A 14 -42.95 52.74 -31.77
N CYS A 15 -42.25 51.89 -30.99
CA CYS A 15 -41.00 51.19 -31.38
C CYS A 15 -40.27 50.44 -30.24
N SER A 16 -40.82 50.27 -29.03
CA SER A 16 -40.08 49.63 -27.92
C SER A 16 -40.30 48.11 -27.76
N GLY A 17 -41.28 47.53 -28.47
CA GLY A 17 -41.72 46.14 -28.21
C GLY A 17 -40.79 45.04 -28.74
N ALA A 18 -40.23 45.21 -29.95
CA ALA A 18 -39.48 44.14 -30.61
C ALA A 18 -38.06 43.95 -30.03
N VAL A 19 -37.41 45.05 -29.61
CA VAL A 19 -36.06 45.02 -29.02
C VAL A 19 -36.11 44.46 -27.59
N MET A 20 -37.17 44.79 -26.83
CA MET A 20 -37.34 44.29 -25.47
C MET A 20 -37.66 42.78 -25.45
N LEU A 21 -38.40 42.27 -26.45
CA LEU A 21 -38.72 40.84 -26.58
C LEU A 21 -37.49 39.98 -26.93
N LEU A 22 -36.60 40.48 -27.79
CA LEU A 22 -35.36 39.80 -28.19
C LEU A 22 -34.35 39.71 -27.04
N VAL A 23 -34.22 40.77 -26.24
CA VAL A 23 -33.37 40.78 -25.04
C VAL A 23 -33.91 39.84 -23.95
N PHE A 24 -35.23 39.78 -23.77
CA PHE A 24 -35.85 38.85 -22.81
C PHE A 24 -35.70 37.38 -23.23
N THR A 25 -35.79 37.11 -24.54
CA THR A 25 -35.66 35.75 -25.09
C THR A 25 -34.20 35.28 -25.03
N ALA A 26 -33.22 36.17 -25.28
CA ALA A 26 -31.80 35.90 -25.10
C ALA A 26 -31.43 35.68 -23.62
N CYS A 27 -31.96 36.48 -22.69
CA CYS A 27 -31.75 36.27 -21.24
C CYS A 27 -32.40 34.98 -20.72
N SER A 28 -33.53 34.54 -21.30
CA SER A 28 -34.17 33.28 -20.93
C SER A 28 -33.39 32.04 -21.36
N LEU A 29 -32.58 32.12 -22.43
CA LEU A 29 -31.71 31.01 -22.84
C LEU A 29 -30.51 30.83 -21.89
N ILE A 30 -29.99 31.93 -21.32
CA ILE A 30 -28.83 31.90 -20.41
C ILE A 30 -29.17 31.22 -19.07
N MET A 31 -30.45 31.20 -18.67
CA MET A 31 -30.92 30.61 -17.40
C MET A 31 -31.15 29.10 -17.46
N THR A 32 -31.01 28.44 -18.62
CA THR A 32 -31.14 26.97 -18.75
C THR A 32 -29.81 26.20 -18.73
N GLY A 33 -28.69 26.91 -18.51
CA GLY A 33 -27.33 26.36 -18.55
C GLY A 33 -26.72 25.92 -17.22
N CYS A 34 -27.48 25.77 -16.13
CA CYS A 34 -26.98 25.14 -14.91
C CYS A 34 -26.90 23.61 -15.11
N GLY A 35 -25.98 23.18 -15.97
CA GLY A 35 -25.48 21.82 -15.98
C GLY A 35 -24.84 21.57 -14.62
N VAL A 36 -25.60 20.93 -13.73
CA VAL A 36 -25.10 20.40 -12.46
C VAL A 36 -23.91 19.52 -12.81
N MET A 37 -22.71 20.05 -12.59
CA MET A 37 -21.44 19.35 -12.76
C MET A 37 -21.36 18.33 -11.62
N GLY A 38 -22.02 17.20 -11.84
CA GLY A 38 -22.17 16.08 -10.92
C GLY A 38 -21.05 15.03 -11.07
N PRO A 39 -21.21 13.83 -10.48
CA PRO A 39 -20.20 12.94 -9.88
C PRO A 39 -19.03 12.42 -10.75
N LYS A 40 -18.88 12.84 -12.01
CA LYS A 40 -17.78 12.43 -12.89
C LYS A 40 -16.43 13.07 -12.50
N ALA A 41 -16.41 14.34 -12.08
CA ALA A 41 -15.19 14.99 -11.57
C ALA A 41 -14.66 14.29 -10.30
N VAL A 42 -15.56 13.89 -9.41
CA VAL A 42 -15.22 13.14 -8.18
C VAL A 42 -14.76 11.71 -8.48
N ARG A 43 -15.28 11.06 -9.53
CA ARG A 43 -14.88 9.69 -9.91
C ARG A 43 -13.48 9.63 -10.53
N SER A 44 -13.11 10.60 -11.39
CA SER A 44 -11.76 10.67 -11.97
C SER A 44 -10.72 10.86 -10.88
N ASN A 45 -10.96 11.81 -9.97
CA ASN A 45 -9.99 12.17 -8.94
C ASN A 45 -9.78 11.08 -7.87
N ARG A 46 -10.79 10.24 -7.57
CA ARG A 46 -10.65 9.16 -6.59
C ARG A 46 -9.58 8.13 -6.97
N VAL A 47 -9.45 7.83 -8.27
CA VAL A 47 -8.44 6.87 -8.76
C VAL A 47 -7.05 7.46 -8.57
N ASP A 48 -6.83 8.68 -9.05
CA ASP A 48 -5.53 9.37 -8.95
C ASP A 48 -5.09 9.57 -7.50
N TYR A 49 -6.02 9.95 -6.60
CA TYR A 49 -5.73 10.08 -5.18
C TYR A 49 -5.42 8.74 -4.52
N SER A 50 -6.18 7.69 -4.84
CA SER A 50 -5.94 6.36 -4.26
C SER A 50 -4.58 5.81 -4.68
N GLU A 51 -4.17 6.09 -5.93
CA GLU A 51 -2.88 5.65 -6.47
C GLU A 51 -1.72 6.44 -5.86
N ALA A 52 -1.84 7.77 -5.75
CA ALA A 52 -0.84 8.59 -5.08
C ALA A 52 -0.65 8.21 -3.60
N LEU A 53 -1.75 7.88 -2.90
CA LEU A 53 -1.69 7.41 -1.51
C LEU A 53 -1.05 6.03 -1.41
N ARG A 54 -1.41 5.09 -2.30
CA ARG A 54 -0.80 3.76 -2.38
C ARG A 54 0.70 3.88 -2.60
N GLN A 55 1.12 4.67 -3.60
CA GLN A 55 2.53 4.91 -3.91
C GLN A 55 3.26 5.52 -2.71
N SER A 56 2.68 6.51 -2.04
CA SER A 56 3.31 7.14 -0.86
C SER A 56 3.51 6.14 0.29
N ASN A 57 2.53 5.28 0.55
CA ASN A 57 2.63 4.23 1.56
C ASN A 57 3.70 3.19 1.19
N ASP A 58 3.75 2.77 -0.07
CA ASP A 58 4.74 1.82 -0.57
C ASP A 58 6.15 2.41 -0.49
N GLU A 59 6.35 3.66 -0.90
CA GLU A 59 7.63 4.37 -0.76
C GLU A 59 8.06 4.47 0.71
N GLN A 60 7.13 4.77 1.62
CA GLN A 60 7.42 4.84 3.05
C GLN A 60 7.82 3.48 3.63
N LEU A 61 7.13 2.42 3.25
CA LEU A 61 7.43 1.06 3.68
C LEU A 61 8.80 0.62 3.17
N LEU A 62 9.10 0.85 1.88
CA LEU A 62 10.41 0.57 1.29
C LEU A 62 11.52 1.38 1.98
N LEU A 63 11.29 2.67 2.22
CA LEU A 63 12.25 3.53 2.91
C LEU A 63 12.55 3.01 4.32
N ASN A 64 11.55 2.50 5.04
CA ASN A 64 11.75 1.91 6.36
C ASN A 64 12.54 0.60 6.31
N LEU A 65 12.35 -0.24 5.29
CA LEU A 65 13.20 -1.42 5.08
C LEU A 65 14.66 -1.04 4.85
N VAL A 66 14.91 -0.02 4.02
CA VAL A 66 16.27 0.49 3.78
C VAL A 66 16.85 1.08 5.06
N ARG A 67 16.10 1.89 5.82
CA ARG A 67 16.55 2.42 7.12
C ARG A 67 16.94 1.32 8.09
N LEU A 68 16.12 0.27 8.22
CA LEU A 68 16.42 -0.87 9.08
C LEU A 68 17.71 -1.59 8.66
N ARG A 69 17.96 -1.71 7.35
CA ARG A 69 19.22 -2.28 6.84
C ARG A 69 20.44 -1.46 7.26
N TYR A 70 20.31 -0.14 7.30
CA TYR A 70 21.34 0.81 7.76
C TYR A 70 21.32 1.05 9.28
N ARG A 71 20.42 0.41 10.03
CA ARG A 71 20.18 0.63 11.47
C ARG A 71 19.79 2.07 11.81
N ASP A 72 19.17 2.75 10.86
CA ASP A 72 18.53 4.04 11.07
C ASP A 72 17.10 3.85 11.62
N THR A 73 16.61 4.82 12.38
CA THR A 73 15.27 4.74 13.01
C THR A 73 14.16 4.73 11.95
N PRO A 74 13.28 3.71 11.91
CA PRO A 74 12.13 3.71 11.01
C PRO A 74 11.08 4.74 11.48
N SER A 75 10.30 5.27 10.54
CA SER A 75 9.24 6.23 10.84
C SER A 75 7.97 5.87 10.08
N PHE A 76 6.88 5.72 10.83
CA PHE A 76 5.55 5.40 10.31
C PHE A 76 4.62 6.59 10.55
N LEU A 77 3.86 6.94 9.52
CA LEU A 77 2.89 8.02 9.52
C LEU A 77 1.53 7.37 9.32
N ASP A 78 0.55 7.73 10.15
CA ASP A 78 -0.84 7.39 9.94
C ASP A 78 -1.51 8.53 9.15
N VAL A 79 -2.41 8.17 8.24
CA VAL A 79 -3.16 9.14 7.43
C VAL A 79 -4.50 9.35 8.12
N GLY A 80 -4.57 10.36 8.97
CA GLY A 80 -5.68 10.54 9.91
C GLY A 80 -6.99 11.05 9.27
N ASN A 81 -6.90 11.95 8.28
CA ASN A 81 -8.06 12.47 7.54
C ASN A 81 -7.62 13.11 6.22
N ILE A 82 -8.47 13.01 5.18
CA ILE A 82 -8.32 13.70 3.90
C ILE A 82 -9.47 14.69 3.77
N THR A 83 -9.18 15.99 3.84
CA THR A 83 -10.18 17.05 3.66
C THR A 83 -9.95 17.73 2.32
N THR A 84 -10.91 17.63 1.40
CA THR A 84 -10.86 18.30 0.09
C THR A 84 -11.57 19.65 0.15
N GLN A 85 -10.90 20.73 -0.25
CA GLN A 85 -11.54 22.03 -0.50
C GLN A 85 -11.65 22.26 -2.00
N LEU A 86 -12.88 22.43 -2.49
CA LEU A 86 -13.14 22.82 -3.88
C LEU A 86 -13.16 24.34 -3.97
N ARG A 87 -12.25 24.92 -4.75
CA ARG A 87 -12.33 26.31 -5.20
C ARG A 87 -12.80 26.35 -6.64
N VAL A 88 -13.91 27.04 -6.86
CA VAL A 88 -14.41 27.37 -8.19
C VAL A 88 -14.17 28.86 -8.38
N GLU A 89 -13.25 29.20 -9.27
CA GLU A 89 -13.00 30.58 -9.65
C GLU A 89 -13.63 30.79 -11.02
N VAL A 90 -14.65 31.66 -11.07
CA VAL A 90 -15.28 32.07 -12.33
C VAL A 90 -14.60 33.36 -12.75
N ALA A 91 -13.64 33.27 -13.67
CA ALA A 91 -13.06 34.44 -14.32
C ALA A 91 -13.96 34.83 -15.49
N ALA A 92 -14.73 35.89 -15.32
CA ALA A 92 -15.39 36.57 -16.42
C ALA A 92 -14.38 37.54 -17.04
N ASP A 93 -13.56 37.04 -17.97
CA ASP A 93 -12.75 37.93 -18.79
C ASP A 93 -13.62 38.49 -19.92
N ALA A 94 -13.67 39.82 -20.04
CA ALA A 94 -14.27 40.52 -21.17
C ALA A 94 -13.22 40.80 -22.26
N GLY A 95 -12.19 39.96 -22.33
CA GLY A 95 -11.15 39.98 -23.33
C GLY A 95 -11.56 39.17 -24.57
N ILE A 96 -11.31 39.75 -25.74
CA ILE A 96 -11.31 39.00 -27.00
C ILE A 96 -9.89 38.44 -27.15
N GLU A 97 -9.67 37.17 -26.81
CA GLU A 97 -8.40 36.51 -27.12
C GLU A 97 -8.39 36.11 -28.60
N GLN A 98 -7.50 36.75 -29.37
CA GLN A 98 -7.17 36.36 -30.73
C GLN A 98 -6.15 35.22 -30.67
N THR A 99 -6.59 34.00 -30.97
CA THR A 99 -5.69 32.86 -31.14
C THR A 99 -5.43 32.66 -32.63
N ARG A 100 -4.15 32.64 -33.01
CA ARG A 100 -3.71 32.30 -34.37
C ARG A 100 -3.25 30.86 -34.38
N GLU A 101 -4.03 30.00 -34.99
CA GLU A 101 -3.66 28.62 -35.23
C GLU A 101 -3.03 28.52 -36.62
N LEU A 102 -1.81 27.98 -36.68
CA LEU A 102 -1.08 27.76 -37.93
C LEU A 102 -1.20 26.27 -38.27
N GLU A 103 -2.14 25.93 -39.14
CA GLU A 103 -2.30 24.56 -39.63
C GLU A 103 -1.51 24.38 -40.93
N TYR A 104 -0.62 23.39 -40.95
CA TYR A 104 0.16 23.02 -42.13
C TYR A 104 -0.60 21.93 -42.90
N GLY A 105 -1.21 22.29 -44.03
CA GLY A 105 -1.89 21.33 -44.90
C GLY A 105 -0.89 20.49 -45.70
N GLU A 106 -1.05 19.16 -45.70
CA GLU A 106 -0.16 18.20 -46.38
C GLU A 106 -0.21 18.23 -47.92
N GLU A 107 -1.16 18.93 -48.54
CA GLU A 107 -1.22 19.05 -50.00
C GLU A 107 -1.31 20.50 -50.47
N ARG A 108 -0.23 20.93 -51.14
CA ARG A 108 0.02 22.25 -51.77
C ARG A 108 0.39 23.36 -50.79
N ASN A 109 1.56 23.97 -51.04
CA ASN A 109 2.15 25.15 -50.39
C ASN A 109 1.17 26.34 -50.27
N ASN A 110 0.20 26.28 -49.37
CA ASN A 110 -0.65 27.41 -49.03
C ASN A 110 -0.76 27.48 -47.51
N LEU A 111 -0.26 28.58 -46.95
CA LEU A 111 -0.50 28.91 -45.54
C LEU A 111 -1.96 29.37 -45.42
N ILE A 112 -2.77 28.60 -44.70
CA ILE A 112 -4.12 29.04 -44.30
C ILE A 112 -3.97 29.70 -42.93
N VAL A 113 -4.26 30.99 -42.85
CA VAL A 113 -4.29 31.75 -41.59
C VAL A 113 -5.74 31.98 -41.23
N SER A 114 -6.21 31.31 -40.18
CA SER A 114 -7.55 31.51 -39.62
C SER A 114 -7.46 32.29 -38.31
N ASP A 115 -8.05 33.48 -38.28
CA ASP A 115 -8.20 34.26 -37.05
C ASP A 115 -9.47 33.79 -36.31
N PHE A 116 -9.29 33.23 -35.11
CA PHE A 116 -10.40 32.83 -34.24
C PHE A 116 -10.60 33.87 -33.12
N TYR A 117 -11.84 34.33 -32.97
CA TYR A 117 -12.27 35.19 -31.87
C TYR A 117 -13.01 34.35 -30.84
N ARG A 118 -12.37 34.04 -29.70
CA ARG A 118 -13.02 33.40 -28.56
C ARG A 118 -13.43 34.47 -27.54
N ALA A 119 -14.73 34.63 -27.35
CA ALA A 119 -15.30 35.24 -26.15
C ALA A 119 -15.84 34.09 -25.29
N GLY A 120 -15.32 33.91 -24.08
CA GLY A 120 -15.70 32.78 -23.23
C GLY A 120 -15.56 33.10 -21.76
N ILE A 121 -16.47 32.54 -20.96
CA ILE A 121 -16.35 32.50 -19.50
C ILE A 121 -15.34 31.38 -19.18
N ALA A 122 -14.23 31.72 -18.53
CA ALA A 122 -13.29 30.73 -18.05
C ALA A 122 -13.64 30.36 -16.61
N ALA A 123 -14.22 29.17 -16.41
CA ALA A 123 -14.34 28.58 -15.08
C ALA A 123 -13.06 27.77 -14.80
N SER A 124 -12.24 28.23 -13.87
CA SER A 124 -11.12 27.45 -13.35
C SER A 124 -11.59 26.68 -12.10
N TYR A 125 -11.29 25.38 -12.10
CA TYR A 125 -11.56 24.50 -10.97
C TYR A 125 -10.22 24.15 -10.33
N SER A 126 -10.07 24.44 -9.04
CA SER A 126 -8.88 24.13 -8.27
C SER A 126 -9.28 23.41 -6.99
N GLU A 127 -8.87 22.16 -6.83
CA GLU A 127 -9.10 21.37 -5.63
C GLU A 127 -7.77 21.24 -4.88
N GLN A 128 -7.75 21.56 -3.59
CA GLN A 128 -6.55 21.46 -2.76
C GLN A 128 -6.84 20.53 -1.57
N PRO A 129 -6.50 19.24 -1.65
CA PRO A 129 -6.68 18.31 -0.53
C PRO A 129 -5.66 18.63 0.57
N THR A 130 -6.16 18.75 1.80
CA THR A 130 -5.31 18.78 3.01
C THR A 130 -5.26 17.37 3.57
N ILE A 131 -4.09 16.73 3.49
CA ILE A 131 -3.82 15.42 4.06
C ILE A 131 -3.09 15.62 5.40
N THR A 132 -3.68 15.13 6.49
CA THR A 132 -3.05 15.20 7.82
C THR A 132 -2.29 13.91 8.10
N PHE A 133 -0.96 14.01 8.17
CA PHE A 133 -0.08 12.91 8.58
C PHE A 133 0.22 13.00 10.08
N THR A 134 -0.13 11.96 10.82
CA THR A 134 0.12 11.87 12.26
C THR A 134 1.20 10.82 12.52
N PRO A 135 2.37 11.18 13.06
CA PRO A 135 3.37 10.19 13.42
C PRO A 135 2.85 9.21 14.46
N LEU A 136 3.01 7.90 14.21
CA LEU A 136 2.69 6.87 15.20
C LEU A 136 3.73 6.92 16.33
N LYS A 137 3.28 7.23 17.56
CA LYS A 137 4.12 7.36 18.76
C LYS A 137 3.43 6.75 19.98
N GLY A 138 4.21 6.42 21.00
CA GLY A 138 3.67 5.92 22.28
C GLY A 138 3.08 4.52 22.17
N GLU A 139 1.96 4.30 22.85
CA GLU A 139 1.33 2.98 23.00
C GLU A 139 0.85 2.37 21.67
N GLU A 140 0.30 3.17 20.76
CA GLU A 140 -0.12 2.70 19.44
C GLU A 140 1.04 2.15 18.61
N PHE A 141 2.23 2.74 18.74
CA PHE A 141 3.43 2.22 18.09
C PHE A 141 3.82 0.85 18.67
N ILE A 142 3.74 0.69 19.99
CA ILE A 142 4.05 -0.57 20.66
C ILE A 142 3.07 -1.67 20.19
N GLN A 143 1.77 -1.39 20.25
CA GLN A 143 0.73 -2.35 19.90
C GLN A 143 0.73 -2.72 18.40
N ARG A 144 1.00 -1.76 17.50
CA ARG A 144 0.96 -2.00 16.05
C ARG A 144 2.25 -2.58 15.47
N PHE A 145 3.40 -2.36 16.12
CA PHE A 145 4.70 -2.75 15.55
C PHE A 145 5.52 -3.72 16.36
N LEU A 146 5.39 -3.70 17.69
CA LEU A 146 6.24 -4.50 18.59
C LEU A 146 5.53 -5.76 19.07
N SER A 147 4.20 -5.80 19.05
CA SER A 147 3.43 -7.01 19.37
C SER A 147 3.63 -8.09 18.30
N PRO A 148 3.95 -9.34 18.68
CA PRO A 148 3.95 -10.47 17.76
C PRO A 148 2.57 -10.71 17.12
N VAL A 149 2.57 -11.22 15.89
CA VAL A 149 1.32 -11.60 15.20
C VAL A 149 0.66 -12.77 15.93
N SER A 150 -0.62 -12.65 16.28
CA SER A 150 -1.38 -13.73 16.92
C SER A 150 -1.69 -14.86 15.93
N LEU A 151 -1.92 -16.08 16.45
CA LEU A 151 -2.31 -17.22 15.62
C LEU A 151 -3.64 -16.98 14.89
N ASP A 152 -4.58 -16.24 15.48
CA ASP A 152 -5.84 -15.90 14.80
C ASP A 152 -5.64 -15.00 13.59
N LYS A 153 -4.74 -14.00 13.68
CA LYS A 153 -4.38 -13.15 12.53
C LYS A 153 -3.64 -13.95 11.46
N PHE A 154 -2.76 -14.87 11.88
CA PHE A 154 -2.10 -15.81 10.97
C PHE A 154 -3.13 -16.67 10.21
N MET A 155 -4.10 -17.24 10.93
CA MET A 155 -5.17 -18.06 10.34
C MET A 155 -6.11 -17.27 9.45
N LEU A 156 -6.40 -16.01 9.78
CA LEU A 156 -7.18 -15.12 8.93
C LEU A 156 -6.50 -14.94 7.57
N LEU A 157 -5.19 -14.69 7.56
CA LEU A 157 -4.42 -14.54 6.32
C LEU A 157 -4.35 -15.85 5.54
N TYR A 158 -4.07 -16.96 6.22
CA TYR A 158 -4.05 -18.28 5.59
C TYR A 158 -5.37 -18.59 4.87
N ARG A 159 -6.51 -18.39 5.56
CA ARG A 159 -7.86 -18.56 4.99
C ARG A 159 -8.21 -17.53 3.91
N SER A 160 -7.49 -16.41 3.85
CA SER A 160 -7.63 -15.41 2.80
C SER A 160 -6.85 -15.76 1.52
N GLY A 161 -6.24 -16.96 1.46
CA GLY A 161 -5.52 -17.45 0.28
C GLY A 161 -4.02 -17.14 0.28
N TRP A 162 -3.45 -16.66 1.38
CA TRP A 162 -2.01 -16.48 1.49
C TRP A 162 -1.29 -17.83 1.62
N SER A 163 -0.25 -18.03 0.81
CA SER A 163 0.61 -19.21 0.86
C SER A 163 1.13 -19.47 2.27
N LEU A 164 0.92 -20.70 2.76
CA LEU A 164 1.37 -21.12 4.08
C LEU A 164 2.90 -21.00 4.23
N THR A 165 3.63 -21.41 3.20
CA THR A 165 5.08 -21.24 3.10
C THR A 165 5.50 -19.78 3.32
N LYS A 166 4.82 -18.83 2.67
CA LYS A 166 5.14 -17.41 2.78
C LYS A 166 4.81 -16.88 4.18
N LEU A 167 3.68 -17.29 4.75
CA LEU A 167 3.31 -16.95 6.13
C LEU A 167 4.31 -17.49 7.15
N PHE A 168 4.74 -18.75 7.06
CA PHE A 168 5.77 -19.28 7.96
C PHE A 168 7.12 -18.57 7.78
N ARG A 169 7.57 -18.39 6.54
CA ARG A 169 8.87 -17.74 6.28
C ARG A 169 8.92 -16.30 6.77
N VAL A 170 7.83 -15.54 6.67
CA VAL A 170 7.79 -14.12 7.07
C VAL A 170 7.35 -13.95 8.53
N CYS A 171 6.27 -14.60 8.96
CA CYS A 171 5.64 -14.34 10.25
C CYS A 171 6.23 -15.17 11.40
N VAL A 172 6.89 -16.31 11.14
CA VAL A 172 7.34 -17.23 12.20
C VAL A 172 8.86 -17.17 12.35
N SER A 173 9.35 -16.82 13.55
CA SER A 173 10.78 -16.80 13.88
C SER A 173 11.30 -18.18 14.30
N ARG A 174 10.43 -19.06 14.80
CA ARG A 174 10.78 -20.40 15.26
C ARG A 174 9.60 -21.36 15.24
N ILE A 175 9.85 -22.62 14.91
CA ILE A 175 8.94 -23.75 15.13
C ILE A 175 9.69 -24.83 15.91
N ASN A 176 9.21 -25.21 17.08
CA ASN A 176 9.91 -26.10 18.00
C ASN A 176 11.39 -25.68 18.15
N ARG A 177 12.34 -26.56 17.80
CA ARG A 177 13.78 -26.24 17.84
C ARG A 177 14.29 -25.49 16.60
N LEU A 178 13.51 -25.47 15.52
CA LEU A 178 13.91 -24.95 14.21
C LEU A 178 13.84 -23.43 14.20
N GLY A 179 14.99 -22.77 14.04
CA GLY A 179 15.07 -21.31 13.95
C GLY A 179 14.93 -20.84 12.51
N ASN A 180 14.06 -19.86 12.27
CA ASN A 180 14.00 -19.08 11.04
C ASN A 180 14.72 -17.75 11.25
N ALA A 181 16.05 -17.76 11.19
CA ALA A 181 16.88 -16.58 11.42
C ALA A 181 16.40 -15.68 12.60
N PRO A 182 16.11 -16.20 13.80
CA PRO A 182 15.32 -15.49 14.83
C PRO A 182 15.95 -14.16 15.26
N ARG A 183 17.30 -14.07 15.27
CA ARG A 183 18.03 -12.84 15.62
C ARG A 183 17.94 -11.74 14.56
N ALA A 184 17.48 -12.04 13.35
CA ALA A 184 17.28 -11.06 12.29
C ALA A 184 16.02 -10.21 12.48
N GLY A 185 15.13 -10.58 13.40
CA GLY A 185 13.92 -9.82 13.73
C GLY A 185 14.16 -8.55 14.56
N GLY A 186 15.41 -8.12 14.76
CA GLY A 186 15.72 -6.86 15.45
C GLY A 186 16.75 -6.04 14.68
N THR A 187 17.94 -6.61 14.48
CA THR A 187 18.98 -6.01 13.63
C THR A 187 19.65 -7.11 12.81
N THR A 188 20.34 -6.74 11.73
CA THR A 188 21.19 -7.70 10.99
C THR A 188 22.17 -8.38 11.96
N PRO A 189 22.12 -9.72 12.11
CA PRO A 189 22.97 -10.45 13.03
C PRO A 189 24.42 -10.44 12.55
N GLY A 190 25.37 -10.41 13.50
CA GLY A 190 26.80 -10.41 13.17
C GLY A 190 27.33 -11.77 12.68
N LYS A 191 26.66 -12.86 13.06
CA LYS A 191 27.00 -14.24 12.68
C LYS A 191 25.82 -14.88 11.97
N GLU A 192 26.11 -15.80 11.07
CA GLU A 192 25.12 -16.64 10.39
C GLU A 192 24.11 -17.21 11.40
N PRO A 193 22.81 -16.94 11.23
CA PRO A 193 21.78 -17.47 12.11
C PRO A 193 21.36 -18.88 11.65
N PRO A 194 20.64 -19.67 12.48
CA PRO A 194 20.02 -20.91 12.01
C PRO A 194 18.86 -20.60 11.05
N TYR A 195 18.74 -21.38 9.97
CA TYR A 195 17.64 -21.27 8.99
C TYR A 195 17.41 -22.55 8.17
N ARG A 196 18.45 -23.36 7.93
CA ARG A 196 18.41 -24.49 6.98
C ARG A 196 17.30 -25.50 7.28
N GLU A 197 17.28 -26.07 8.47
CA GLU A 197 16.28 -27.06 8.89
C GLU A 197 14.87 -26.48 8.90
N PHE A 198 14.72 -25.18 9.21
CA PHE A 198 13.43 -24.50 9.12
C PHE A 198 12.95 -24.41 7.67
N LEU A 199 13.82 -24.01 6.72
CA LEU A 199 13.46 -23.96 5.30
C LEU A 199 13.10 -25.36 4.78
N GLN A 200 13.87 -26.38 5.16
CA GLN A 200 13.61 -27.77 4.80
C GLN A 200 12.24 -28.24 5.31
N ALA A 201 11.92 -27.99 6.59
CA ALA A 201 10.62 -28.34 7.16
C ALA A 201 9.46 -27.60 6.47
N VAL A 202 9.64 -26.32 6.10
CA VAL A 202 8.61 -25.54 5.40
C VAL A 202 8.45 -25.97 3.94
N THR A 203 9.53 -26.42 3.28
CA THR A 203 9.46 -27.03 1.94
C THR A 203 8.67 -28.33 1.98
N ILE A 204 9.00 -29.23 2.91
CA ILE A 204 8.25 -30.48 3.07
C ILE A 204 6.78 -30.20 3.41
N MET A 205 6.53 -29.25 4.32
CA MET A 205 5.16 -28.84 4.67
C MET A 205 4.38 -28.35 3.44
N LYS A 206 5.05 -27.59 2.55
CA LYS A 206 4.45 -27.13 1.30
C LYS A 206 4.11 -28.32 0.39
N ASP A 207 5.05 -29.24 0.19
CA ASP A 207 4.84 -30.38 -0.71
C ASP A 207 3.70 -31.27 -0.21
N LEU A 208 3.60 -31.49 1.11
CA LEU A 208 2.49 -32.22 1.73
C LEU A 208 1.16 -31.44 1.67
N GLU A 209 1.18 -30.11 1.76
CA GLU A 209 -0.03 -29.27 1.62
C GLU A 209 -0.53 -29.27 0.17
N ASP A 210 0.36 -29.12 -0.81
CA ASP A 210 0.05 -29.13 -2.25
C ASP A 210 -0.58 -30.47 -2.68
N ASP A 211 -0.18 -31.58 -2.03
CA ASP A 211 -0.74 -32.92 -2.23
C ASP A 211 -1.99 -33.20 -1.38
N GLU A 212 -2.52 -32.22 -0.65
CA GLU A 212 -3.69 -32.37 0.24
C GLU A 212 -3.48 -33.42 1.36
N LEU A 213 -2.24 -33.60 1.83
CA LEU A 213 -1.86 -34.54 2.89
C LEU A 213 -1.59 -33.85 4.23
N LEU A 214 -1.49 -32.52 4.25
CA LEU A 214 -1.26 -31.71 5.44
C LEU A 214 -2.18 -30.48 5.45
N PHE A 215 -2.78 -30.21 6.61
CA PHE A 215 -3.73 -29.12 6.78
C PHE A 215 -3.53 -28.40 8.11
N ILE A 216 -3.80 -27.10 8.14
CA ILE A 216 -3.88 -26.33 9.38
C ILE A 216 -5.30 -25.82 9.59
N GLY A 217 -5.86 -26.10 10.77
CA GLY A 217 -7.24 -25.74 11.07
C GLY A 217 -7.56 -25.79 12.55
N TYR A 218 -8.76 -25.34 12.93
CA TYR A 218 -9.26 -25.49 14.29
C TYR A 218 -9.92 -26.86 14.43
N SER A 219 -9.58 -27.59 15.50
CA SER A 219 -10.18 -28.90 15.78
C SER A 219 -11.25 -28.77 16.86
N ALA A 220 -12.43 -29.34 16.61
CA ALA A 220 -13.48 -29.46 17.61
C ALA A 220 -13.07 -30.40 18.77
N ARG A 221 -12.09 -31.29 18.55
CA ARG A 221 -11.58 -32.23 19.56
C ARG A 221 -10.71 -31.54 20.60
N THR A 222 -10.14 -30.38 20.28
CA THR A 222 -9.22 -29.61 21.13
C THR A 222 -9.85 -28.34 21.68
N ASP A 223 -11.18 -28.33 21.87
CA ASP A 223 -11.94 -27.16 22.33
C ASP A 223 -11.76 -25.94 21.41
N GLY A 224 -11.69 -26.17 20.09
CA GLY A 224 -11.45 -25.12 19.11
C GLY A 224 -9.99 -24.68 19.02
N GLY A 225 -9.04 -25.46 19.55
CA GLY A 225 -7.62 -25.22 19.42
C GLY A 225 -7.11 -25.42 17.99
N LEU A 226 -6.06 -24.67 17.64
CA LEU A 226 -5.42 -24.82 16.33
C LEU A 226 -4.60 -26.12 16.28
N VAL A 227 -4.71 -26.85 15.18
CA VAL A 227 -4.00 -28.12 14.95
C VAL A 227 -3.37 -28.16 13.57
N LEU A 228 -2.27 -28.89 13.48
CA LEU A 228 -1.70 -29.42 12.24
C LEU A 228 -2.26 -30.83 12.07
N ARG A 229 -3.07 -31.05 11.03
CA ARG A 229 -3.57 -32.37 10.64
C ARG A 229 -2.65 -32.95 9.58
N VAL A 230 -2.20 -34.18 9.80
CA VAL A 230 -1.43 -34.96 8.82
C VAL A 230 -2.27 -36.17 8.45
N ASP A 231 -2.53 -36.35 7.15
CA ASP A 231 -3.34 -37.46 6.68
C ASP A 231 -2.60 -38.80 6.89
N ALA A 232 -3.35 -39.89 7.01
CA ALA A 232 -2.77 -41.22 7.22
C ALA A 232 -1.85 -41.61 6.05
N GLU A 233 -2.24 -41.25 4.82
CA GLU A 233 -1.45 -41.52 3.60
C GLU A 233 -0.11 -40.78 3.60
N ALA A 234 -0.01 -39.62 4.26
CA ALA A 234 1.24 -38.87 4.34
C ALA A 234 2.36 -39.71 4.98
N TRP A 235 2.01 -40.56 5.94
CA TRP A 235 2.97 -41.41 6.65
C TRP A 235 3.53 -42.56 5.81
N GLU A 236 3.04 -42.80 4.59
CA GLU A 236 3.70 -43.72 3.65
C GLU A 236 4.91 -43.05 2.97
N ARG A 237 5.06 -41.74 3.12
CA ARG A 237 6.11 -40.95 2.47
C ARG A 237 7.31 -40.71 3.41
N PRO A 238 8.56 -40.79 2.91
CA PRO A 238 9.73 -40.47 3.70
C PRO A 238 9.74 -39.00 4.18
N GLU A 239 9.18 -38.09 3.38
CA GLU A 239 9.14 -36.65 3.68
C GLU A 239 8.30 -36.37 4.95
N ALA A 240 7.20 -37.07 5.18
CA ALA A 240 6.40 -36.88 6.41
C ALA A 240 7.14 -37.34 7.67
N HIS A 241 7.92 -38.42 7.57
CA HIS A 241 8.78 -38.88 8.65
C HIS A 241 9.90 -37.89 8.94
N GLU A 242 10.53 -37.37 7.89
CA GLU A 242 11.56 -36.33 7.99
C GLU A 242 10.99 -35.04 8.61
N PHE A 243 9.79 -34.62 8.23
CA PHE A 243 9.11 -33.48 8.85
C PHE A 243 8.88 -33.70 10.36
N ALA A 244 8.36 -34.87 10.74
CA ALA A 244 8.17 -35.22 12.15
C ALA A 244 9.52 -35.24 12.89
N GLU A 245 10.56 -35.81 12.30
CA GLU A 245 11.91 -35.83 12.87
C GLU A 245 12.49 -34.42 13.01
N LEU A 246 12.35 -33.53 12.03
CA LEU A 246 12.83 -32.15 12.09
C LEU A 246 12.14 -31.36 13.22
N LEU A 247 10.85 -31.56 13.44
CA LEU A 247 10.12 -30.87 14.49
C LEU A 247 10.24 -31.58 15.86
N GLY A 248 10.69 -32.83 15.90
CA GLY A 248 10.73 -33.63 17.14
C GLY A 248 9.35 -34.13 17.56
N LEU A 249 8.51 -34.46 16.57
CA LEU A 249 7.15 -34.95 16.74
C LEU A 249 7.13 -36.48 16.70
N THR A 250 6.11 -37.07 17.34
CA THR A 250 5.84 -38.52 17.23
C THR A 250 5.26 -38.81 15.85
N PRO A 251 5.91 -39.60 14.98
CA PRO A 251 5.36 -39.93 13.66
C PRO A 251 4.09 -40.78 13.77
N GLY A 252 3.28 -40.78 12.71
CA GLY A 252 2.04 -41.57 12.62
C GLY A 252 0.82 -40.95 13.33
N ARG A 253 0.96 -39.78 13.96
CA ARG A 253 -0.20 -39.07 14.54
C ARG A 253 -0.95 -38.30 13.46
N GLN A 254 -2.28 -38.27 13.58
CA GLN A 254 -3.13 -37.51 12.66
C GLN A 254 -3.28 -36.03 13.03
N GLU A 255 -3.15 -35.68 14.32
CA GLU A 255 -3.29 -34.30 14.79
C GLU A 255 -2.14 -33.94 15.75
N TYR A 256 -1.56 -32.76 15.54
CA TYR A 256 -0.61 -32.10 16.44
C TYR A 256 -1.18 -30.75 16.85
N SER A 257 -1.17 -30.42 18.15
CA SER A 257 -1.65 -29.09 18.59
C SER A 257 -0.66 -28.00 18.16
N ILE A 258 -1.14 -26.89 17.59
CA ILE A 258 -0.31 -25.71 17.33
C ILE A 258 -0.52 -24.72 18.48
N ARG A 259 0.57 -24.33 19.15
CA ARG A 259 0.51 -23.40 20.29
C ARG A 259 1.61 -22.35 20.18
N LEU A 260 1.39 -21.18 20.77
CA LEU A 260 2.47 -20.20 20.93
C LEU A 260 3.51 -20.74 21.90
N MET A 261 4.79 -20.57 21.57
CA MET A 261 5.89 -20.93 22.45
C MET A 261 5.95 -19.99 23.65
N VAL A 262 5.98 -20.55 24.86
CA VAL A 262 6.19 -19.81 26.12
C VAL A 262 7.47 -20.30 26.80
N MET A 263 8.17 -19.38 27.46
CA MET A 263 9.36 -19.74 28.23
C MET A 263 9.01 -20.76 29.31
N GLY A 264 9.73 -21.89 29.32
CA GLY A 264 9.53 -22.99 30.26
C GLY A 264 8.66 -24.12 29.74
N ASP A 265 8.12 -24.04 28.52
CA ASP A 265 7.41 -25.16 27.91
C ASP A 265 8.35 -26.38 27.78
N PRO A 266 7.98 -27.55 28.34
CA PRO A 266 8.77 -28.76 28.15
C PRO A 266 8.66 -29.22 26.69
N PRO A 267 9.69 -29.88 26.14
CA PRO A 267 9.59 -30.53 24.83
C PRO A 267 8.41 -31.50 24.82
N GLN A 268 7.50 -31.32 23.87
CA GLN A 268 6.34 -32.18 23.65
C GLN A 268 6.39 -32.71 22.22
N THR A 269 6.14 -34.01 22.07
CA THR A 269 6.22 -34.70 20.78
C THR A 269 4.87 -34.70 20.04
N ASP A 270 3.87 -33.99 20.57
CA ASP A 270 2.54 -33.84 20.00
C ASP A 270 2.06 -32.40 19.89
N VAL A 271 2.97 -31.45 20.09
CA VAL A 271 2.73 -30.01 19.98
C VAL A 271 3.74 -29.39 19.03
N VAL A 272 3.23 -28.57 18.13
CA VAL A 272 3.98 -27.65 17.29
C VAL A 272 3.96 -26.29 17.97
N PHE A 273 5.03 -25.98 18.70
CA PHE A 273 5.26 -24.67 19.29
C PHE A 273 5.73 -23.69 18.24
N VAL A 274 5.09 -22.53 18.17
CA VAL A 274 5.37 -21.48 17.19
C VAL A 274 5.73 -20.18 17.91
N GLU A 275 6.81 -19.56 17.49
CA GLU A 275 7.19 -18.20 17.88
C GLU A 275 6.96 -17.28 16.68
N THR A 276 6.10 -16.26 16.84
CA THR A 276 5.79 -15.31 15.76
C THR A 276 6.60 -14.02 15.89
N ARG A 277 6.85 -13.37 14.76
CA ARG A 277 7.48 -12.05 14.67
C ARG A 277 6.44 -10.96 14.88
N SER A 278 6.90 -9.83 15.41
CA SER A 278 6.17 -8.57 15.30
C SER A 278 6.31 -7.98 13.90
N LEU A 279 5.53 -6.94 13.58
CA LEU A 279 5.66 -6.26 12.29
C LEU A 279 7.05 -5.65 12.12
N LEU A 280 7.59 -5.00 13.15
CA LEU A 280 8.96 -4.52 13.12
C LEU A 280 9.95 -5.66 12.91
N GLY A 281 9.71 -6.82 13.52
CA GLY A 281 10.55 -8.00 13.33
C GLY A 281 10.49 -8.58 11.92
N MET A 282 9.33 -8.55 11.28
CA MET A 282 9.19 -8.92 9.86
C MET A 282 9.97 -7.95 8.96
N LEU A 283 9.83 -6.65 9.18
CA LEU A 283 10.58 -5.63 8.43
C LEU A 283 12.08 -5.74 8.66
N ALA A 284 12.53 -5.98 9.90
CA ALA A 284 13.94 -6.17 10.21
C ALA A 284 14.50 -7.42 9.53
N PHE A 285 13.74 -8.53 9.53
CA PHE A 285 14.13 -9.75 8.81
C PHE A 285 14.25 -9.49 7.30
N LEU A 286 13.22 -8.91 6.68
CA LEU A 286 13.18 -8.62 5.24
C LEU A 286 14.20 -7.55 4.82
N SER A 287 14.59 -6.63 5.71
CA SER A 287 15.62 -5.63 5.43
C SER A 287 16.95 -6.25 5.00
N ASN A 288 17.23 -7.50 5.40
CA ASN A 288 18.44 -8.22 4.96
C ASN A 288 18.42 -8.59 3.47
N GLY A 289 17.27 -8.49 2.79
CA GLY A 289 17.13 -8.60 1.33
C GLY A 289 17.41 -7.31 0.57
N VAL A 290 17.74 -6.22 1.28
CA VAL A 290 18.15 -4.95 0.68
C VAL A 290 19.62 -5.01 0.29
N GLU A 291 19.89 -4.91 -1.01
CA GLU A 291 21.23 -4.76 -1.55
C GLU A 291 21.87 -3.47 -1.07
N VAL A 292 23.12 -3.54 -0.62
CA VAL A 292 23.87 -2.38 -0.13
C VAL A 292 24.99 -2.05 -1.10
N PRO A 293 25.13 -0.78 -1.54
CA PRO A 293 26.25 -0.33 -2.34
C PRO A 293 27.60 -0.70 -1.73
N LYS A 294 28.55 -1.16 -2.55
CA LYS A 294 29.90 -1.56 -2.10
C LYS A 294 30.62 -0.46 -1.31
N SER A 295 30.42 0.81 -1.68
CA SER A 295 30.97 1.97 -0.99
C SER A 295 30.47 2.12 0.46
N ASP A 296 29.21 1.75 0.71
CA ASP A 296 28.60 1.82 2.04
C ASP A 296 29.04 0.64 2.91
N ILE A 297 29.28 -0.52 2.30
CA ILE A 297 29.89 -1.68 2.98
C ILE A 297 31.33 -1.34 3.39
N SER A 298 32.16 -0.83 2.46
CA SER A 298 33.57 -0.53 2.73
C SER A 298 33.76 0.61 3.74
N SER A 299 32.80 1.52 3.85
CA SER A 299 32.81 2.61 4.84
C SER A 299 32.16 2.23 6.19
N GLY A 300 31.75 0.97 6.37
CA GLY A 300 31.23 0.48 7.65
C GLY A 300 29.84 1.00 8.02
N LYS A 301 29.08 1.53 7.06
CA LYS A 301 27.72 2.08 7.30
C LYS A 301 26.66 1.00 7.56
N VAL A 302 26.96 -0.25 7.20
CA VAL A 302 26.06 -1.38 7.39
C VAL A 302 26.74 -2.51 8.13
N LYS A 303 25.97 -3.26 8.94
CA LYS A 303 26.47 -4.50 9.53
C LYS A 303 26.45 -5.62 8.48
N MET A 304 27.59 -6.29 8.30
CA MET A 304 27.65 -7.52 7.52
C MET A 304 27.60 -8.74 8.43
N THR A 305 26.85 -9.75 8.01
CA THR A 305 26.78 -11.06 8.66
C THR A 305 27.97 -11.89 8.20
N THR A 306 28.64 -12.56 9.13
CA THR A 306 29.77 -13.46 8.82
C THR A 306 29.25 -14.90 8.78
N ALA A 307 29.53 -15.61 7.68
CA ALA A 307 29.22 -17.02 7.51
C ALA A 307 30.04 -17.89 8.46
N ALA A 308 29.61 -19.13 8.70
CA ALA A 308 30.38 -20.09 9.49
C ALA A 308 31.79 -20.35 8.92
N THR A 309 31.97 -20.19 7.61
CA THR A 309 33.26 -20.32 6.90
C THR A 309 34.17 -19.09 7.04
N GLY A 310 33.71 -18.00 7.68
CA GLY A 310 34.46 -16.77 7.90
C GLY A 310 34.27 -15.67 6.84
N GLY A 311 33.62 -15.98 5.71
CA GLY A 311 33.31 -15.01 4.64
C GLY A 311 32.02 -14.20 4.89
N PRO A 312 31.66 -13.27 3.98
CA PRO A 312 30.36 -12.61 4.03
C PRO A 312 29.25 -13.65 3.83
N PHE A 313 28.25 -13.60 4.70
CA PHE A 313 27.07 -14.45 4.58
C PHE A 313 26.10 -13.88 3.54
N ASP A 314 25.69 -14.72 2.59
CA ASP A 314 24.70 -14.37 1.58
C ASP A 314 23.29 -14.56 2.14
N TRP A 315 22.54 -13.47 2.32
CA TRP A 315 21.15 -13.53 2.75
C TRP A 315 20.20 -14.07 1.67
N GLY A 316 20.65 -14.15 0.42
CA GLY A 316 19.93 -14.79 -0.68
C GLY A 316 19.61 -16.25 -0.41
N VAL A 317 20.40 -16.98 0.39
CA VAL A 317 20.09 -18.38 0.75
C VAL A 317 18.97 -18.51 1.78
N VAL A 318 18.67 -17.42 2.53
CA VAL A 318 17.60 -17.40 3.54
C VAL A 318 16.31 -16.86 2.94
N LEU A 319 16.42 -15.77 2.19
CA LEU A 319 15.28 -15.08 1.59
C LEU A 319 14.92 -15.70 0.23
N GLY A 320 15.87 -16.19 -0.56
CA GLY A 320 15.59 -16.74 -1.88
C GLY A 320 14.79 -15.76 -2.74
N SER A 321 13.72 -16.23 -3.36
CA SER A 321 12.76 -15.39 -4.09
C SER A 321 11.82 -14.59 -3.19
N LEU A 322 11.83 -14.79 -1.86
CA LEU A 322 10.84 -14.19 -0.95
C LEU A 322 10.85 -12.66 -1.01
N PHE A 323 12.04 -12.06 -1.05
CA PHE A 323 12.17 -10.61 -0.98
C PHE A 323 13.55 -10.14 -1.43
N LYS A 324 13.57 -9.21 -2.38
CA LYS A 324 14.79 -8.57 -2.88
C LYS A 324 14.55 -7.10 -3.20
N VAL A 325 15.45 -6.23 -2.73
CA VAL A 325 15.51 -4.82 -3.12
C VAL A 325 16.88 -4.56 -3.73
N THR A 326 16.89 -4.00 -4.93
CA THR A 326 18.13 -3.66 -5.64
C THR A 326 18.56 -2.23 -5.34
N SER A 327 19.86 -1.94 -5.47
CA SER A 327 20.40 -0.60 -5.29
C SER A 327 21.20 -0.15 -6.51
N LYS A 328 20.84 0.98 -7.10
CA LYS A 328 21.50 1.56 -8.28
C LYS A 328 21.79 3.05 -8.09
N PRO A 329 22.85 3.62 -8.71
CA PRO A 329 23.11 5.06 -8.63
C PRO A 329 22.03 5.91 -9.30
N LEU A 330 21.39 5.38 -10.35
CA LEU A 330 20.36 6.04 -11.17
C LEU A 330 18.99 5.38 -10.96
N LEU A 331 17.93 6.14 -11.20
CA LEU A 331 16.56 5.65 -11.11
C LEU A 331 16.34 4.54 -12.16
N PRO A 332 15.80 3.37 -11.77
CA PRO A 332 15.44 2.33 -12.74
C PRO A 332 14.31 2.79 -13.68
N ALA A 333 14.31 2.29 -14.91
CA ALA A 333 13.25 2.60 -15.88
C ALA A 333 11.91 1.93 -15.50
N GLU A 334 11.96 0.73 -14.96
CA GLU A 334 10.79 -0.04 -14.52
C GLU A 334 11.00 -0.48 -13.07
N SER A 335 10.08 -0.09 -12.19
CA SER A 335 10.07 -0.50 -10.78
C SER A 335 8.65 -0.43 -10.25
N ALA A 336 8.26 -1.42 -9.45
CA ALA A 336 6.98 -1.38 -8.73
C ALA A 336 6.94 -0.23 -7.71
N VAL A 337 8.09 0.01 -7.06
CA VAL A 337 8.31 1.10 -6.11
C VAL A 337 9.80 1.41 -6.09
N SER A 338 10.15 2.69 -5.97
CA SER A 338 11.53 3.13 -5.83
C SER A 338 11.66 4.33 -4.90
N ILE A 339 12.77 4.41 -4.17
CA ILE A 339 13.07 5.52 -3.27
C ILE A 339 14.53 5.94 -3.39
N ARG A 340 14.80 7.23 -3.14
CA ARG A 340 16.17 7.75 -3.06
C ARG A 340 16.62 7.77 -1.61
N TYR A 341 17.77 7.14 -1.33
CA TYR A 341 18.35 7.13 0.01
C TYR A 341 19.88 7.11 -0.05
N ARG A 342 20.54 7.98 0.75
CA ARG A 342 22.01 8.07 0.85
C ARG A 342 22.75 8.10 -0.51
N GLY A 343 22.17 8.78 -1.50
CA GLY A 343 22.78 8.90 -2.83
C GLY A 343 22.67 7.65 -3.72
N ASN A 344 21.81 6.69 -3.38
CA ASN A 344 21.44 5.57 -4.25
C ASN A 344 19.90 5.44 -4.34
N TRP A 345 19.42 4.90 -5.47
CA TRP A 345 18.05 4.49 -5.66
C TRP A 345 17.90 3.05 -5.22
N PHE A 346 16.90 2.80 -4.39
CA PHE A 346 16.50 1.46 -3.96
C PHE A 346 15.17 1.13 -4.59
N SER A 347 15.02 -0.06 -5.16
CA SER A 347 13.83 -0.40 -5.94
C SER A 347 13.47 -1.87 -5.87
N ILE A 348 12.16 -2.12 -5.91
CA ILE A 348 11.58 -3.42 -6.22
C ILE A 348 11.27 -3.44 -7.71
N ASP A 349 11.77 -4.45 -8.41
CA ASP A 349 11.53 -4.63 -9.84
C ASP A 349 10.05 -4.94 -10.10
N ASP A 350 9.46 -4.37 -11.16
CA ASP A 350 8.04 -4.59 -11.44
C ASP A 350 7.73 -6.01 -11.95
N SER A 351 8.72 -6.72 -12.48
CA SER A 351 8.58 -8.13 -12.85
C SER A 351 8.74 -9.09 -11.66
N ASP A 352 9.22 -8.62 -10.50
CA ASP A 352 9.42 -9.46 -9.31
C ASP A 352 8.12 -9.65 -8.53
N LEU A 353 7.31 -10.59 -9.00
CA LEU A 353 6.01 -10.93 -8.41
C LEU A 353 6.12 -11.48 -6.98
N GLU A 354 7.18 -12.21 -6.66
CA GLU A 354 7.35 -12.78 -5.31
C GLU A 354 7.68 -11.69 -4.29
N THR A 355 8.59 -10.78 -4.62
CA THR A 355 8.85 -9.60 -3.78
C THR A 355 7.60 -8.75 -3.64
N LYS A 356 6.85 -8.49 -4.73
CA LYS A 356 5.57 -7.74 -4.67
C LYS A 356 4.54 -8.43 -3.77
N ALA A 357 4.40 -9.75 -3.86
CA ALA A 357 3.48 -10.51 -3.01
C ALA A 357 3.87 -10.43 -1.53
N THR A 358 5.17 -10.55 -1.21
CA THR A 358 5.67 -10.40 0.17
C THR A 358 5.48 -8.97 0.68
N PHE A 359 5.72 -7.96 -0.16
CA PHE A 359 5.49 -6.56 0.18
C PHE A 359 4.01 -6.30 0.49
N MET A 360 3.10 -6.80 -0.35
CA MET A 360 1.66 -6.74 -0.14
C MET A 360 1.22 -7.46 1.15
N LEU A 361 1.78 -8.63 1.47
CA LEU A 361 1.51 -9.36 2.71
C LEU A 361 1.84 -8.50 3.94
N VAL A 362 3.01 -7.85 3.94
CA VAL A 362 3.46 -6.99 5.03
C VAL A 362 2.57 -5.75 5.16
N SER A 363 2.18 -5.13 4.05
CA SER A 363 1.21 -4.02 4.04
C SER A 363 -0.13 -4.43 4.62
N GLN A 364 -0.65 -5.61 4.25
CA GLN A 364 -1.91 -6.11 4.80
C GLN A 364 -1.81 -6.44 6.29
N LEU A 365 -0.69 -7.02 6.73
CA LEU A 365 -0.41 -7.24 8.15
C LEU A 365 -0.37 -5.92 8.94
N PHE A 366 0.21 -4.87 8.38
CA PHE A 366 0.18 -3.54 8.97
C PHE A 366 -1.25 -3.02 9.13
N SER A 367 -2.07 -3.11 8.09
CA SER A 367 -3.49 -2.72 8.15
C SER A 367 -4.28 -3.55 9.17
N LEU A 368 -4.03 -4.86 9.26
CA LEU A 368 -4.69 -5.76 10.22
C LEU A 368 -4.28 -5.48 11.68
N GLN A 369 -3.06 -5.02 11.91
CA GLN A 369 -2.61 -4.64 13.26
C GLN A 369 -3.16 -3.29 13.71
N ALA A 370 -3.64 -2.46 12.78
CA ALA A 370 -4.15 -1.13 13.09
C ALA A 370 -5.59 -1.08 13.65
N GLY A 371 -6.35 -2.19 13.69
CA GLY A 371 -7.75 -2.19 14.18
C GLY A 371 -7.87 -2.16 15.72
N ARG A 372 -8.80 -1.46 16.39
CA ARG A 372 -9.86 -0.52 15.98
C ARG A 372 -9.39 0.92 16.24
N SER A 373 -9.30 1.77 15.23
CA SER A 373 -9.40 3.21 15.50
C SER A 373 -10.80 3.43 16.07
N GLU A 374 -10.92 3.88 17.32
CA GLU A 374 -12.17 4.50 17.75
C GLU A 374 -12.56 5.47 16.64
N THR A 375 -13.78 5.32 16.13
CA THR A 375 -14.36 6.21 15.12
C THR A 375 -14.04 7.64 15.52
N VAL A 376 -13.06 8.27 14.86
CA VAL A 376 -12.87 9.71 14.94
C VAL A 376 -14.11 10.26 14.24
N THR A 377 -15.16 10.46 15.03
CA THR A 377 -16.39 11.08 14.57
C THR A 377 -15.94 12.40 13.96
N PRO A 378 -16.15 12.65 12.65
CA PRO A 378 -15.66 13.85 12.03
C PRO A 378 -16.30 15.03 12.77
N LEU A 379 -15.46 15.79 13.47
CA LEU A 379 -15.89 17.01 14.12
C LEU A 379 -16.15 17.98 12.98
N LEU A 380 -17.43 18.13 12.63
CA LEU A 380 -17.91 19.02 11.58
C LEU A 380 -17.50 20.45 11.95
N THR A 381 -16.35 20.91 11.45
CA THR A 381 -15.97 22.30 11.52
C THR A 381 -16.60 23.01 10.33
N LEU A 382 -17.77 23.61 10.58
CA LEU A 382 -18.37 24.54 9.63
C LEU A 382 -17.40 25.70 9.39
N PRO A 383 -17.07 26.06 8.14
CA PRO A 383 -16.30 27.26 7.87
C PRO A 383 -17.13 28.48 8.26
N VAL A 384 -16.62 29.26 9.23
CA VAL A 384 -17.12 30.60 9.50
C VAL A 384 -16.34 31.53 8.57
N GLY A 385 -16.83 31.72 7.35
CA GLY A 385 -16.27 32.64 6.35
C GLY A 385 -17.33 33.65 5.94
N ARG A 386 -16.98 34.94 6.05
CA ARG A 386 -17.81 36.12 5.74
C ARG A 386 -18.08 36.30 4.25
#